data_AF-A0A1G9QX44-F1
#
_entry.id   AF-A0A1G9QX44-F1
#
_cell.length_a   1.000
_cell.length_b   1.000
_cell.length_c   1.000
_cell.angle_alpha   90.00
_cell.angle_beta   90.00
_cell.angle_gamma   90.00
#
_symmetry.space_group_name_H-M   'P 1'
#
loop_
_entity.id
_entity.type
_entity.pdbx_description
1 polymer ?
#
loop_
_entity_poly.entity_id
_entity_poly.type
_entity_poly.pdbx_seq_one_letter_code
_entity_poly.pdbx_strand_id
1 'polypeptide(L)' 'MEKEELQKNTLDELEELLNEKQEKYEEIEEERKFVLKQTGRHIPGTTREEYKIELNRIQSQIEKIKEVIEEKKH' A
#
# COMPACT_ATOMS: atom_id res chain seq x y z
N MET A 1 -11.79 0.64 -2.00
CA MET A 1 -11.38 0.57 -3.41
C MET A 1 -11.77 -0.79 -3.90
N GLU A 2 -12.85 -0.78 -4.65
CA GLU A 2 -13.43 -1.98 -5.23
C GLU A 2 -12.85 -2.21 -6.63
N LYS A 3 -12.77 -3.47 -7.05
CA LYS A 3 -12.21 -3.84 -8.37
C LYS A 3 -13.00 -3.17 -9.52
N GLU A 4 -14.30 -2.99 -9.34
CA GLU A 4 -15.19 -2.30 -10.28
C GLU A 4 -14.83 -0.83 -10.50
N GLU A 5 -14.26 -0.15 -9.49
CA GLU A 5 -13.78 1.23 -9.63
C GLU A 5 -12.49 1.26 -10.46
N LEU A 6 -11.58 0.32 -10.21
CA LEU A 6 -10.32 0.22 -10.93
C LEU A 6 -10.52 -0.05 -12.43
N GLN A 7 -11.49 -0.89 -12.78
CA GLN A 7 -11.81 -1.22 -14.17
C GLN A 7 -12.21 0.00 -15.04
N LYS A 8 -12.69 1.09 -14.41
CA LYS A 8 -13.07 2.33 -15.11
C LYS A 8 -11.88 3.20 -15.53
N ASN A 9 -10.71 2.99 -14.92
CA ASN A 9 -9.50 3.75 -15.22
C ASN A 9 -8.82 3.21 -16.50
N THR A 10 -8.07 4.07 -17.17
CA THR A 10 -7.15 3.71 -18.26
C THR A 10 -5.93 2.96 -17.72
N LEU A 11 -5.16 2.33 -18.62
CA LEU A 11 -3.93 1.64 -18.22
C LEU A 11 -2.92 2.62 -17.60
N ASP A 12 -2.74 3.80 -18.20
CA ASP A 12 -1.84 4.84 -17.69
C ASP A 12 -2.26 5.31 -16.28
N GLU A 13 -3.55 5.56 -16.07
CA GLU A 13 -4.09 5.94 -14.74
C GLU A 13 -3.89 4.83 -13.70
N LEU A 14 -4.01 3.56 -14.10
CA LEU A 14 -3.76 2.42 -13.21
C LEU A 14 -2.28 2.26 -12.89
N GLU A 15 -1.38 2.52 -13.83
CA GLU A 15 0.07 2.48 -13.62
C GLU A 15 0.53 3.63 -12.73
N GLU A 16 -0.03 4.84 -12.90
CA GLU A 16 0.19 5.97 -12.00
C GLU A 16 -0.30 5.66 -10.59
N LEU A 17 -1.55 5.18 -10.46
CA LEU A 17 -2.11 4.79 -9.16
C LEU A 17 -1.31 3.67 -8.51
N LEU A 18 -0.81 2.70 -9.28
CA LEU A 18 0.06 1.65 -8.79
C LEU A 18 1.34 2.25 -8.19
N ASN A 19 2.00 3.17 -8.90
CA ASN A 19 3.20 3.84 -8.42
C ASN A 19 2.93 4.62 -7.14
N GLU A 20 1.86 5.42 -7.09
CA GLU A 20 1.47 6.17 -5.89
C GLU A 20 1.26 5.26 -4.68
N LYS A 21 0.63 4.08 -4.86
CA LYS A 21 0.44 3.12 -3.77
C LYS A 21 1.74 2.45 -3.33
N GLN A 22 2.65 2.19 -4.26
CA GLN A 22 3.97 1.63 -3.93
C GLN A 22 4.82 2.65 -3.17
N GLU A 23 4.89 3.89 -3.64
CA GLU A 23 5.56 5.00 -2.93
C GLU A 23 4.97 5.15 -1.52
N LYS A 24 3.64 5.13 -1.41
CA LYS A 24 3.00 5.24 -0.09
C LYS A 24 3.32 4.07 0.84
N TYR A 25 3.39 2.86 0.29
CA TYR A 25 3.79 1.68 1.05
C TYR A 25 5.21 1.84 1.59
N GLU A 26 6.14 2.28 0.75
CA GLU A 26 7.54 2.50 1.13
C GLU A 26 7.67 3.56 2.21
N GLU A 27 6.99 4.71 2.08
CA GLU A 27 6.97 5.76 3.10
C GLU A 27 6.56 5.21 4.49
N ILE A 28 5.46 4.45 4.54
CA ILE A 28 4.93 3.89 5.79
C ILE A 28 5.87 2.81 6.33
N GLU A 29 6.49 2.02 5.46
CA GLU A 29 7.44 1.00 5.86
C GLU A 29 8.71 1.63 6.46
N GLU A 30 9.20 2.72 5.88
CA GLU A 30 10.32 3.51 6.40
C GLU A 30 9.97 4.17 7.73
N GLU A 31 8.78 4.77 7.85
CA GLU A 31 8.30 5.37 9.10
C GLU A 31 8.22 4.30 10.20
N ARG A 32 7.58 3.16 9.91
CA ARG A 32 7.51 2.01 10.81
C ARG A 32 8.91 1.57 11.24
N LYS A 33 9.85 1.44 10.31
CA LYS A 33 11.25 1.08 10.60
C LYS A 33 11.89 2.11 11.53
N PHE A 34 11.73 3.40 11.27
CA PHE A 34 12.30 4.47 12.06
C PHE A 34 11.73 4.50 13.49
N VAL A 35 10.40 4.46 13.61
CA VAL A 35 9.67 4.46 14.89
C VAL A 35 10.03 3.22 15.72
N LEU A 36 10.05 2.04 15.11
CA LEU A 36 10.40 0.80 15.82
C LEU A 36 11.90 0.68 16.13
N LYS A 37 12.78 1.34 15.37
CA LYS A 37 14.23 1.40 15.63
C LYS A 37 14.63 2.38 16.72
N GLN A 38 13.75 3.28 17.18
CA GLN A 38 14.00 4.09 18.39
C GLN A 38 14.05 3.18 19.63
N THR A 39 15.18 2.52 19.78
CA THR A 39 15.61 1.71 20.92
C THR A 39 15.77 2.62 22.13
N GLY A 40 14.67 2.79 22.87
CA GLY A 40 14.64 3.64 24.06
C GLY A 40 13.24 4.16 24.42
N ARG A 41 12.29 4.17 23.48
CA ARG A 41 10.88 4.45 23.77
C ARG A 41 10.08 3.17 23.77
N HIS A 42 9.27 2.97 24.80
CA HIS A 42 8.23 1.95 24.79
C HIS A 42 7.22 2.32 23.70
N ILE A 43 7.31 1.65 22.54
CA ILE A 43 6.30 1.76 21.49
C ILE A 43 5.08 0.95 21.95
N PRO A 44 3.89 1.56 22.04
CA PRO A 44 2.67 0.81 22.33
C PRO A 44 2.47 -0.31 21.31
N GLY A 45 2.08 -1.50 21.78
CA GLY A 45 1.78 -2.63 20.89
C GLY A 45 0.71 -2.30 19.84
N THR A 46 -0.19 -1.37 20.15
CA THR A 46 -1.20 -0.83 19.23
C THR A 46 -0.56 -0.15 18.01
N THR A 47 0.49 0.66 18.21
CA THR A 47 1.19 1.36 17.12
C THR A 47 1.84 0.38 16.13
N ARG A 48 2.41 -0.72 16.62
CA ARG A 48 2.94 -1.78 15.75
C ARG A 48 1.83 -2.43 14.92
N GLU A 49 0.67 -2.65 15.51
CA GLU A 49 -0.47 -3.26 14.83
C GLU A 49 -1.12 -2.31 13.82
N GLU A 50 -1.20 -1.02 14.13
CA GLU A 50 -1.68 0.02 13.20
C GLU A 50 -0.86 0.04 11.91
N TYR A 51 0.47 0.08 12.02
CA TYR A 51 1.35 -0.02 10.85
C TYR A 51 1.12 -1.29 10.04
N LYS A 52 0.95 -2.43 10.70
CA LYS A 52 0.72 -3.71 10.03
C LYS A 52 -0.61 -3.71 9.28
N ILE A 53 -1.68 -3.20 9.91
CA ILE A 53 -2.99 -3.07 9.29
C ILE A 53 -2.92 -2.16 8.05
N GLU A 54 -2.25 -1.02 8.17
CA GLU A 54 -2.14 -0.06 7.08
C GLU A 54 -1.31 -0.61 5.91
N LEU A 55 -0.14 -1.19 6.18
CA LEU A 55 0.69 -1.84 5.16
C LEU A 55 -0.06 -2.97 4.46
N ASN A 56 -0.78 -3.83 5.20
CA ASN A 56 -1.59 -4.90 4.61
C ASN A 56 -2.72 -4.34 3.73
N ARG A 57 -3.35 -3.24 4.15
CA ARG A 57 -4.41 -2.59 3.36
C ARG A 57 -3.86 -2.04 2.04
N ILE A 58 -2.71 -1.38 2.07
CA ILE A 58 -2.07 -0.83 0.86
C ILE A 58 -1.58 -1.95 -0.04
N GLN A 59 -0.97 -2.99 0.53
CA GLN A 59 -0.54 -4.16 -0.23
C GLN A 59 -1.72 -4.83 -0.95
N SER A 60 -2.86 -5.01 -0.28
CA SER A 60 -4.07 -5.54 -0.92
C SER A 60 -4.59 -4.63 -2.04
N GLN A 61 -4.44 -3.31 -1.93
CA GLN A 61 -4.78 -2.38 -3.02
C GLN A 61 -3.82 -2.54 -4.21
N ILE A 62 -2.52 -2.64 -3.95
CA ILE A 62 -1.49 -2.87 -4.97
C ILE A 62 -1.78 -4.16 -5.76
N GLU A 63 -2.08 -5.26 -5.06
CA GLU A 63 -2.39 -6.54 -5.70
C GLU A 63 -3.62 -6.45 -6.61
N LYS A 64 -4.67 -5.77 -6.17
CA LYS A 64 -5.88 -5.55 -6.99
C LYS A 64 -5.59 -4.70 -8.22
N ILE A 65 -4.79 -3.65 -8.09
CA ILE A 65 -4.41 -2.79 -9.24
C ILE A 65 -3.60 -3.61 -10.25
N LYS A 66 -2.62 -4.41 -9.77
CA LYS A 66 -1.83 -5.30 -10.63
C LYS A 66 -2.70 -6.32 -11.38
N GLU A 67 -3.66 -6.94 -10.69
CA GLU A 67 -4.60 -7.88 -11.32
C GLU A 67 -5.40 -7.20 -12.43
N VAL A 68 -5.94 -5.99 -12.19
CA VAL A 68 -6.70 -5.25 -13.21
C VAL A 68 -5.82 -4.82 -14.40
N ILE A 69 -4.57 -4.42 -14.13
CA ILE A 69 -3.61 -4.10 -15.20
C ILE A 69 -3.33 -5.33 -16.06
N GLU A 70 -3.11 -6.50 -15.43
CA GLU A 70 -2.86 -7.75 -16.14
C GLU A 70 -4.06 -8.17 -16.98
N GLU A 71 -5.29 -8.07 -16.43
CA GLU A 71 -6.54 -8.32 -17.14
C GLU A 71 -6.75 -7.39 -18.35
N LYS A 72 -6.27 -6.13 -18.29
CA LYS A 72 -6.39 -5.16 -19.39
C LYS A 72 -5.31 -5.30 -20.46
N LYS A 73 -4.16 -5.91 -20.12
CA LYS A 73 -3.04 -6.14 -21.05
C LYS A 73 -3.19 -7.44 -21.85
N HIS A 74 -4.04 -8.37 -21.38
CA HIS A 74 -4.38 -9.64 -22.03
C HIS A 74 -5.64 -9.54 -22.90
#